data_AF-A0A072VP50-F1
#
_entry.id   AF-A0A072VP50-F1
#
_cell.length_a   1.000
_cell.length_b   1.000
_cell.length_c   1.000
_cell.angle_alpha   90.00
_cell.angle_beta   90.00
_cell.angle_gamma   90.00
#
_symmetry.space_group_name_H-M   'P 1'
#
loop_
_entity.id
_entity.type
_entity.pdbx_description
1 polymer ?
#
loop_
_entity_poly.entity_id
_entity_poly.type
_entity_poly.pdbx_seq_one_letter_code
_entity_poly.pdbx_strand_id
1 'polypeptide(L)'
;MPPIPKNNNNTSFSIPTLFLFFIIISILSLTFFFFSSYTTTTHSSLSLQPTTSCINVYVADLPRSLNYALLNRYWSFTSDSRIGSDVDSEIRSKSKALEFTEFPPYPENPIIKQYSAEYWIMGDLVTPSKLRTGSFAKRVFDEREADVVFVPFFATISAELQLGMAKGVFRKKVGNEDYQRQSEVVDFVKKTEAWNRSGGRDHVFVVTDPVAMWHVKDEIAPAILLVVDFGGWYRLDSKLSNCTSSEMIQHTQVSVIKDVIVPYTHLLPRLHLSENKERHNLLYFKGAKHRHRGGLVREKLWDLLNNEPSVIMEEGFPNATGREQSIQGMRTSEFCLHPAGDTPTSCRLFDAIQSLCIPVIVSDNIELPFEGMVDYTEFSVFVAVGDALKPSWIVNHLQSFSKKQKDTFRQNMARVQPMFVYDNGHSGGIGPVPMDGAVNHIWKKVYQKLPTIKEAIIREKRKPPGVLVPRRCQWRPS
;
A
#
# COMPACT_ATOMS: atom_id res chain seq x y z
N MET A 1 -30.74 93.28 -27.49
CA MET A 1 -31.73 92.28 -27.95
C MET A 1 -30.96 91.14 -28.61
N PRO A 2 -31.20 89.85 -28.34
CA PRO A 2 -32.25 89.19 -27.54
C PRO A 2 -31.70 88.44 -26.27
N PRO A 3 -32.57 87.83 -25.43
CA PRO A 3 -32.19 87.25 -24.14
C PRO A 3 -31.75 85.78 -24.29
N ILE A 4 -30.81 85.34 -23.43
CA ILE A 4 -30.45 83.93 -23.24
C ILE A 4 -31.43 83.31 -22.24
N PRO A 5 -32.13 82.22 -22.57
CA PRO A 5 -33.09 81.61 -21.67
C PRO A 5 -32.39 80.86 -20.53
N LYS A 6 -32.86 81.07 -19.31
CA LYS A 6 -32.63 80.16 -18.18
C LYS A 6 -33.29 78.83 -18.51
N ASN A 7 -32.51 77.75 -18.52
CA ASN A 7 -33.05 76.41 -18.43
C ASN A 7 -32.75 75.86 -17.02
N ASN A 8 -33.74 76.00 -16.14
CA ASN A 8 -33.81 75.23 -14.91
C ASN A 8 -34.17 73.80 -15.27
N ASN A 9 -33.30 72.84 -15.00
CA ASN A 9 -33.69 71.46 -14.75
C ASN A 9 -32.81 70.91 -13.63
N ASN A 10 -33.13 71.31 -12.40
CA ASN A 10 -32.76 70.56 -11.21
C ASN A 10 -33.60 69.29 -11.19
N THR A 11 -33.07 68.18 -11.68
CA THR A 11 -33.63 66.85 -11.41
C THR A 11 -33.26 66.45 -9.99
N SER A 12 -33.99 66.95 -9.00
CA SER A 12 -33.96 66.43 -7.64
C SER A 12 -34.66 65.07 -7.63
N PHE A 13 -33.88 63.99 -7.57
CA PHE A 13 -34.44 62.66 -7.35
C PHE A 13 -35.11 62.63 -5.97
N SER A 14 -36.42 62.40 -5.94
CA SER A 14 -37.17 62.30 -4.69
C SER A 14 -36.64 61.13 -3.85
N ILE A 15 -36.64 61.27 -2.52
CA ILE A 15 -36.22 60.21 -1.58
C ILE A 15 -36.89 58.85 -1.88
N PRO A 16 -38.18 58.77 -2.29
CA PRO A 16 -38.79 57.53 -2.74
C PRO A 16 -38.11 56.89 -3.97
N THR A 17 -37.65 57.69 -4.94
CA THR A 17 -36.97 57.16 -6.14
C THR A 17 -35.58 56.63 -5.80
N LEU A 18 -34.88 57.24 -4.85
CA LEU A 18 -33.60 56.70 -4.35
C LEU A 18 -33.83 55.38 -3.60
N PHE A 19 -34.89 55.29 -2.79
CA PHE A 19 -35.24 54.08 -2.05
C PHE A 19 -35.64 52.94 -2.99
N LEU A 20 -36.42 53.23 -4.03
CA LEU A 20 -36.75 52.26 -5.07
C LEU A 20 -35.49 51.76 -5.80
N PHE A 21 -34.55 52.65 -6.09
CA PHE A 21 -33.28 52.29 -6.74
C PHE A 21 -32.44 51.35 -5.87
N PHE A 22 -32.34 51.61 -4.57
CA PHE A 22 -31.65 50.72 -3.63
C PHE A 22 -32.35 49.37 -3.45
N ILE A 23 -33.70 49.35 -3.43
CA ILE A 23 -34.47 48.09 -3.41
C ILE A 23 -34.20 47.29 -4.70
N ILE A 24 -34.20 47.93 -5.86
CA ILE A 24 -33.94 47.26 -7.14
C ILE A 24 -32.51 46.70 -7.16
N ILE A 25 -31.50 47.45 -6.69
CA ILE A 25 -30.12 46.95 -6.60
C ILE A 25 -30.02 45.77 -5.62
N SER A 26 -30.72 45.83 -4.48
CA SER A 26 -30.69 44.75 -3.49
C SER A 26 -31.43 43.49 -3.95
N ILE A 27 -32.50 43.66 -4.76
CA ILE A 27 -33.16 42.54 -5.44
C ILE A 27 -32.24 41.98 -6.52
N LEU A 28 -31.57 42.83 -7.30
CA LEU A 28 -30.62 42.40 -8.33
C LEU A 28 -29.45 41.61 -7.70
N SER A 29 -28.90 42.08 -6.58
CA SER A 29 -27.81 41.39 -5.88
C SER A 29 -28.27 40.07 -5.25
N LEU A 30 -29.48 40.00 -4.69
CA LEU A 30 -30.08 38.73 -4.24
C LEU A 30 -30.31 37.78 -5.42
N THR A 31 -30.82 38.27 -6.56
CA THR A 31 -30.99 37.43 -7.75
C THR A 31 -29.67 36.92 -8.29
N PHE A 32 -28.58 37.70 -8.23
CA PHE A 32 -27.24 37.25 -8.61
C PHE A 32 -26.68 36.23 -7.61
N PHE A 33 -26.95 36.40 -6.32
CA PHE A 33 -26.57 35.44 -5.27
C PHE A 33 -27.31 34.12 -5.42
N PHE A 34 -28.62 34.15 -5.72
CA PHE A 34 -29.41 32.96 -6.00
C PHE A 34 -29.05 32.35 -7.37
N PHE A 35 -28.86 33.12 -8.45
CA PHE A 35 -28.41 32.57 -9.74
C PHE A 35 -27.00 31.98 -9.68
N SER A 36 -26.08 32.57 -8.91
CA SER A 36 -24.75 32.00 -8.68
C SER A 36 -24.79 30.77 -7.77
N SER A 37 -25.82 30.63 -6.93
CA SER A 37 -26.07 29.44 -6.11
C SER A 37 -26.89 28.36 -6.84
N TYR A 38 -27.43 28.69 -8.01
CA TYR A 38 -28.20 27.81 -8.90
C TYR A 38 -27.52 27.60 -10.26
N THR A 39 -26.20 27.72 -10.35
CA THR A 39 -25.47 26.84 -11.27
C THR A 39 -25.62 25.43 -10.74
N THR A 40 -26.77 24.82 -11.02
CA THR A 40 -26.83 23.39 -11.25
C THR A 40 -25.69 23.12 -12.21
N THR A 41 -24.65 22.45 -11.70
CA THR A 41 -23.74 21.70 -12.53
C THR A 41 -24.63 20.74 -13.31
N THR A 42 -25.09 21.17 -14.48
CA THR A 42 -25.34 20.27 -15.58
C THR A 42 -23.98 19.67 -15.85
N HIS A 43 -23.67 18.60 -15.11
CA HIS A 43 -22.81 17.57 -15.60
C HIS A 43 -23.44 17.19 -16.93
N SER A 44 -22.96 17.80 -18.02
CA SER A 44 -22.90 17.13 -19.28
C SER A 44 -22.12 15.87 -18.96
N SER A 45 -22.85 14.80 -18.62
CA SER A 45 -22.40 13.47 -18.89
C SER A 45 -22.17 13.46 -20.39
N LEU A 46 -20.95 13.82 -20.78
CA LEU A 46 -20.26 12.99 -21.73
C LEU A 46 -20.50 11.59 -21.20
N SER A 47 -21.47 10.91 -21.81
CA SER A 47 -21.49 9.47 -21.86
C SER A 47 -20.21 9.11 -22.61
N LEU A 48 -19.09 9.21 -21.88
CA LEU A 48 -18.06 8.22 -21.96
C LEU A 48 -18.84 6.93 -21.72
N GLN A 49 -19.10 6.21 -22.81
CA GLN A 49 -19.22 4.76 -22.72
C GLN A 49 -18.21 4.31 -21.65
N PRO A 50 -18.56 3.39 -20.74
CA PRO A 50 -17.57 2.84 -19.85
C PRO A 50 -16.53 2.15 -20.73
N THR A 51 -15.50 2.89 -21.15
CA THR A 51 -14.25 2.31 -21.58
C THR A 51 -13.83 1.57 -20.34
N THR A 52 -13.99 0.25 -20.35
CA THR A 52 -13.46 -0.63 -19.32
C THR A 52 -11.99 -0.29 -19.21
N SER A 53 -11.69 0.60 -18.28
CA SER A 53 -10.40 1.24 -18.18
C SER A 53 -9.48 0.13 -17.70
N CYS A 54 -8.55 -0.28 -18.54
CA CYS A 54 -7.57 -1.30 -18.20
C CYS A 54 -6.18 -0.69 -18.36
N ILE A 55 -5.21 -1.25 -17.64
CA ILE A 55 -3.81 -0.88 -17.80
C ILE A 55 -3.13 -1.88 -18.71
N ASN A 56 -2.45 -1.40 -19.76
CA ASN A 56 -1.63 -2.27 -20.61
C ASN A 56 -0.29 -2.54 -19.92
N VAL A 57 0.03 -3.81 -19.67
CA VAL A 57 1.24 -4.24 -18.96
C VAL A 57 2.08 -5.11 -19.88
N TYR A 58 3.30 -4.67 -20.17
CA TYR A 58 4.33 -5.54 -20.75
C TYR A 58 5.06 -6.27 -19.63
N VAL A 59 5.37 -7.56 -19.83
CA VAL A 59 6.16 -8.33 -18.88
C VAL A 59 7.58 -8.41 -19.43
N ALA A 60 8.56 -7.85 -18.70
CA ALA A 60 9.95 -7.91 -19.12
C ALA A 60 10.42 -9.38 -19.23
N ASP A 61 11.17 -9.69 -20.30
CA ASP A 61 11.60 -11.05 -20.65
C ASP A 61 12.78 -11.57 -19.81
N LEU A 62 12.68 -11.42 -18.49
CA LEU A 62 13.69 -11.95 -17.57
C LEU A 62 13.75 -13.48 -17.65
N PRO A 63 14.95 -14.08 -17.58
CA PRO A 63 15.09 -15.52 -17.55
C PRO A 63 14.37 -16.12 -16.34
N ARG A 64 13.80 -17.33 -16.52
CA ARG A 64 13.03 -18.03 -15.48
C ARG A 64 13.84 -18.30 -14.20
N SER A 65 15.18 -18.33 -14.30
CA SER A 65 16.12 -18.38 -13.17
C SER A 65 15.92 -17.28 -12.14
N LEU A 66 15.29 -16.17 -12.51
CA LEU A 66 15.04 -14.99 -11.69
C LEU A 66 13.59 -14.95 -11.12
N ASN A 67 12.72 -15.92 -11.46
CA ASN A 67 11.36 -16.01 -10.92
C ASN A 67 10.98 -17.43 -10.46
N TYR A 68 10.12 -18.15 -11.18
CA TYR A 68 9.59 -19.46 -10.77
C TYR A 68 10.67 -20.51 -10.50
N ALA A 69 11.84 -20.44 -11.15
CA ALA A 69 12.94 -21.36 -10.83
C ALA A 69 13.57 -21.10 -9.45
N LEU A 70 13.43 -19.89 -8.89
CA LEU A 70 13.82 -19.63 -7.50
C LEU A 70 12.93 -20.38 -6.51
N LEU A 71 11.65 -20.58 -6.84
CA LEU A 71 10.76 -21.43 -6.05
C LEU A 71 11.19 -22.89 -6.10
N ASN A 72 11.57 -23.41 -7.28
CA ASN A 72 12.13 -24.77 -7.38
C ASN A 72 13.35 -24.95 -6.47
N ARG A 73 14.25 -23.95 -6.48
CA ARG A 73 15.41 -23.95 -5.59
C ARG A 73 15.01 -23.92 -4.12
N TYR A 74 14.02 -23.11 -3.75
CA TYR A 74 13.48 -23.09 -2.38
C TYR A 74 12.95 -24.47 -1.94
N TRP A 75 12.20 -25.14 -2.82
CA TRP A 75 11.63 -26.46 -2.56
C TRP A 75 12.68 -27.58 -2.52
N SER A 76 13.83 -27.41 -3.17
CA SER A 76 14.96 -28.36 -3.13
C SER A 76 15.68 -28.44 -1.77
N PHE A 77 15.51 -27.44 -0.90
CA PHE A 77 16.11 -27.43 0.43
C PHE A 77 15.29 -28.25 1.44
N THR A 78 15.96 -28.76 2.47
CA THR A 78 15.34 -29.67 3.45
C THR A 78 14.50 -28.96 4.51
N SER A 79 14.91 -27.78 4.98
CA SER A 79 14.15 -26.97 5.94
C SER A 79 14.71 -25.55 6.09
N ASP A 80 13.90 -24.63 6.63
CA ASP A 80 14.33 -23.30 7.06
C ASP A 80 14.57 -23.28 8.57
N SER A 81 15.84 -23.24 8.99
CA SER A 81 16.25 -23.29 10.41
C SER A 81 15.84 -22.07 11.23
N ARG A 82 15.32 -21.01 10.59
CA ARG A 82 14.85 -19.79 11.27
C ARG A 82 13.50 -19.96 11.95
N ILE A 83 12.77 -21.04 11.64
CA ILE A 83 11.51 -21.40 12.29
C ILE A 83 11.70 -22.75 12.99
N GLY A 84 11.21 -22.87 14.22
CA GLY A 84 11.31 -24.11 15.01
C GLY A 84 10.44 -25.27 14.50
N SER A 85 9.72 -25.11 13.40
CA SER A 85 8.84 -26.12 12.78
C SER A 85 8.79 -25.91 11.26
N ASP A 86 8.94 -26.99 10.48
CA ASP A 86 8.86 -26.93 9.02
C ASP A 86 7.39 -26.97 8.55
N VAL A 87 6.79 -25.79 8.42
CA VAL A 87 5.42 -25.59 7.90
C VAL A 87 5.27 -26.13 6.48
N ASP A 88 6.37 -26.14 5.72
CA ASP A 88 6.42 -26.55 4.33
C ASP A 88 6.73 -28.06 4.16
N SER A 89 6.92 -28.80 5.25
CA SER A 89 7.32 -30.22 5.22
C SER A 89 6.38 -31.11 4.41
N GLU A 90 5.07 -30.91 4.52
CA GLU A 90 4.08 -31.66 3.73
C GLU A 90 4.21 -31.40 2.23
N ILE A 91 4.42 -30.13 1.83
CA ILE A 91 4.60 -29.74 0.44
C ILE A 91 5.95 -30.28 -0.07
N ARG A 92 7.00 -30.19 0.74
CA ARG A 92 8.34 -30.78 0.47
C ARG A 92 8.29 -32.30 0.33
N SER A 93 7.50 -32.99 1.14
CA SER A 93 7.35 -34.46 1.04
C SER A 93 6.71 -34.88 -0.29
N LYS A 94 5.86 -34.02 -0.86
CA LYS A 94 5.27 -34.18 -2.19
C LYS A 94 6.20 -33.67 -3.31
N SER A 95 7.38 -33.13 -2.98
CA SER A 95 8.26 -32.38 -3.89
C SER A 95 8.92 -33.21 -4.99
N LYS A 96 9.00 -34.55 -4.89
CA LYS A 96 9.41 -35.37 -6.04
C LYS A 96 8.47 -35.22 -7.24
N ALA A 97 7.23 -34.75 -7.03
CA ALA A 97 6.30 -34.35 -8.08
C ALA A 97 6.38 -32.87 -8.48
N LEU A 98 7.02 -32.01 -7.66
CA LEU A 98 7.13 -30.56 -7.88
C LEU A 98 8.34 -30.15 -8.73
N GLU A 99 9.39 -30.98 -8.78
CA GLU A 99 10.62 -30.75 -9.58
C GLU A 99 10.34 -30.45 -11.07
N PHE A 100 9.18 -30.86 -11.58
CA PHE A 100 8.76 -30.70 -12.97
C PHE A 100 7.57 -29.76 -13.18
N THR A 101 7.11 -29.05 -12.14
CA THR A 101 5.98 -28.14 -12.28
C THR A 101 6.41 -26.84 -12.95
N GLU A 102 5.67 -26.41 -13.98
CA GLU A 102 5.89 -25.13 -14.65
C GLU A 102 5.69 -23.95 -13.69
N PHE A 103 4.74 -24.09 -12.76
CA PHE A 103 4.38 -23.07 -11.78
C PHE A 103 4.35 -23.68 -10.36
N PRO A 104 5.49 -23.68 -9.65
CA PRO A 104 5.56 -24.18 -8.29
C PRO A 104 4.67 -23.37 -7.33
N PRO A 105 4.15 -23.97 -6.25
CA PRO A 105 3.43 -23.23 -5.22
C PRO A 105 4.37 -22.23 -4.52
N TYR A 106 3.81 -21.12 -4.04
CA TYR A 106 4.53 -20.20 -3.16
C TYR A 106 4.67 -20.81 -1.75
N PRO A 107 5.76 -20.54 -1.00
CA PRO A 107 5.97 -21.13 0.32
C PRO A 107 4.88 -20.74 1.34
N GLU A 108 4.51 -21.68 2.22
CA GLU A 108 3.59 -21.44 3.34
C GLU A 108 4.32 -20.92 4.58
N ASN A 109 5.65 -20.96 4.59
CA ASN A 109 6.48 -20.32 5.62
C ASN A 109 6.05 -18.87 5.87
N PRO A 110 5.60 -18.51 7.10
CA PRO A 110 5.00 -17.21 7.40
C PRO A 110 5.98 -16.03 7.28
N ILE A 111 7.30 -16.28 7.36
CA ILE A 111 8.31 -15.24 7.14
C ILE A 111 8.29 -14.79 5.68
N ILE A 112 8.06 -15.72 4.76
CA ILE A 112 8.11 -15.52 3.30
C ILE A 112 6.73 -15.19 2.74
N LYS A 113 5.69 -15.96 3.12
CA LYS A 113 4.32 -15.88 2.58
C LYS A 113 3.73 -14.47 2.62
N GLN A 114 4.02 -13.72 3.68
CA GLN A 114 3.50 -12.36 3.87
C GLN A 114 3.93 -11.36 2.76
N TYR A 115 4.95 -11.70 1.98
CA TYR A 115 5.54 -10.87 0.91
C TYR A 115 5.33 -11.46 -0.49
N SER A 116 4.21 -12.15 -0.73
CA SER A 116 3.98 -12.93 -1.95
C SER A 116 3.48 -12.16 -3.19
N ALA A 117 3.43 -10.82 -3.16
CA ALA A 117 2.75 -10.03 -4.20
C ALA A 117 3.27 -10.31 -5.63
N GLU A 118 4.58 -10.46 -5.79
CA GLU A 118 5.25 -10.78 -7.07
C GLU A 118 4.73 -12.05 -7.74
N TYR A 119 4.42 -13.08 -6.94
CA TYR A 119 3.92 -14.36 -7.40
C TYR A 119 2.51 -14.26 -7.98
N TRP A 120 1.62 -13.56 -7.27
CA TRP A 120 0.22 -13.42 -7.68
C TRP A 120 0.03 -12.45 -8.83
N ILE A 121 0.83 -11.38 -8.88
CA ILE A 121 0.84 -10.45 -10.02
C ILE A 121 1.33 -11.18 -11.28
N MET A 122 2.45 -11.90 -11.18
CA MET A 122 2.96 -12.68 -12.30
C MET A 122 1.95 -13.76 -12.74
N GLY A 123 1.34 -14.44 -11.78
CA GLY A 123 0.33 -15.47 -12.01
C GLY A 123 -0.86 -14.96 -12.82
N ASP A 124 -1.39 -13.78 -12.49
CA ASP A 124 -2.40 -13.11 -13.31
C ASP A 124 -1.87 -12.81 -14.71
N LEU A 125 -0.71 -12.15 -14.83
CA LEU A 125 -0.18 -11.71 -16.13
C LEU A 125 0.13 -12.87 -17.10
N VAL A 126 0.55 -14.03 -16.60
CA VAL A 126 0.82 -15.22 -17.42
C VAL A 126 -0.43 -16.06 -17.72
N THR A 127 -1.53 -15.83 -16.99
CA THR A 127 -2.79 -16.53 -17.27
C THR A 127 -3.27 -16.19 -18.70
N PRO A 128 -3.79 -17.16 -19.47
CA PRO A 128 -4.31 -16.90 -20.81
C PRO A 128 -5.37 -15.79 -20.81
N SER A 129 -5.27 -14.85 -21.76
CA SER A 129 -6.13 -13.66 -21.83
C SER A 129 -7.64 -13.97 -21.80
N LYS A 130 -8.05 -15.07 -22.46
CA LYS A 130 -9.44 -15.55 -22.49
C LYS A 130 -10.02 -15.91 -21.10
N LEU A 131 -9.16 -16.20 -20.12
CA LEU A 131 -9.57 -16.54 -18.76
C LEU A 131 -9.55 -15.32 -17.83
N ARG A 132 -8.88 -14.22 -18.21
CA ARG A 132 -8.62 -13.04 -17.36
C ARG A 132 -9.72 -11.98 -17.42
N THR A 133 -10.99 -12.41 -17.50
CA THR A 133 -12.13 -11.48 -17.69
C THR A 133 -12.34 -10.52 -16.52
N GLY A 134 -11.87 -10.88 -15.31
CA GLY A 134 -11.93 -10.04 -14.12
C GLY A 134 -10.67 -9.19 -13.88
N SER A 135 -9.64 -9.29 -14.71
CA SER A 135 -8.36 -8.62 -14.48
C SER A 135 -8.37 -7.19 -15.02
N PHE A 136 -7.97 -6.24 -14.19
CA PHE A 136 -7.82 -4.83 -14.56
C PHE A 136 -6.59 -4.60 -15.45
N ALA A 137 -5.57 -5.44 -15.33
CA ALA A 137 -4.41 -5.42 -16.20
C ALA A 137 -4.62 -6.26 -17.46
N LYS A 138 -4.27 -5.71 -18.61
CA LYS A 138 -4.19 -6.41 -19.89
C LYS A 138 -2.72 -6.63 -20.23
N ARG A 139 -2.29 -7.90 -20.34
CA ARG A 139 -0.93 -8.18 -20.83
C ARG A 139 -0.83 -7.84 -22.32
N VAL A 140 0.18 -7.06 -22.66
CA VAL A 140 0.60 -6.80 -24.04
C VAL A 140 1.94 -7.48 -24.32
N PHE A 141 2.21 -7.78 -25.59
CA PHE A 141 3.44 -8.46 -26.02
C PHE A 141 4.39 -7.55 -26.80
N ASP A 142 4.01 -6.29 -26.98
CA ASP A 142 4.85 -5.24 -27.53
C ASP A 142 5.02 -4.15 -26.46
N GLU A 143 6.26 -3.86 -26.09
CA GLU A 143 6.60 -2.85 -25.09
C GLU A 143 6.17 -1.42 -25.48
N ARG A 144 5.83 -1.17 -26.75
CA ARG A 144 5.33 0.12 -27.27
C ARG A 144 3.85 0.31 -27.00
N GLU A 145 3.10 -0.77 -26.80
CA GLU A 145 1.67 -0.73 -26.46
C GLU A 145 1.41 -0.61 -24.95
N ALA A 146 2.46 -0.75 -24.15
CA ALA A 146 2.39 -0.82 -22.70
C ALA A 146 2.28 0.56 -22.04
N ASP A 147 1.43 0.67 -21.02
CA ASP A 147 1.43 1.79 -20.09
C ASP A 147 2.56 1.66 -19.07
N VAL A 148 2.87 0.42 -18.67
CA VAL A 148 3.93 0.06 -17.73
C VAL A 148 4.63 -1.23 -18.11
N VAL A 149 5.88 -1.37 -17.66
CA VAL A 149 6.67 -2.60 -17.78
C VAL A 149 6.76 -3.28 -16.41
N PHE A 150 6.14 -4.44 -16.25
CA PHE A 150 6.32 -5.26 -15.06
C PHE A 150 7.66 -5.99 -15.12
N VAL A 151 8.44 -5.90 -14.05
CA VAL A 151 9.72 -6.62 -13.91
C VAL A 151 9.49 -7.88 -13.05
N PRO A 152 9.39 -9.08 -13.65
CA PRO A 152 8.99 -10.30 -12.95
C PRO A 152 10.18 -10.93 -12.21
N PHE A 153 10.78 -10.21 -11.27
CA PHE A 153 11.80 -10.74 -10.37
C PHE A 153 11.17 -11.17 -9.05
N PHE A 154 11.42 -12.40 -8.59
CA PHE A 154 10.94 -12.87 -7.29
C PHE A 154 11.92 -12.45 -6.20
N ALA A 155 11.89 -11.15 -5.88
CA ALA A 155 12.88 -10.49 -5.04
C ALA A 155 12.83 -10.96 -3.59
N THR A 156 11.64 -11.26 -3.07
CA THR A 156 11.47 -11.84 -1.73
C THR A 156 12.13 -13.20 -1.66
N ILE A 157 11.82 -14.10 -2.60
CA ILE A 157 12.43 -15.45 -2.61
C ILE A 157 13.94 -15.34 -2.76
N SER A 158 14.42 -14.38 -3.55
CA SER A 158 15.85 -14.13 -3.72
C SER A 158 16.55 -13.79 -2.41
N ALA A 159 16.04 -12.81 -1.68
CA ALA A 159 16.60 -12.37 -0.42
C ALA A 159 16.52 -13.49 0.65
N GLU A 160 15.37 -14.16 0.75
CA GLU A 160 15.11 -15.17 1.76
C GLU A 160 15.97 -16.42 1.60
N LEU A 161 16.23 -16.86 0.36
CA LEU A 161 17.20 -17.92 0.08
C LEU A 161 18.61 -17.56 0.59
N GLN A 162 19.07 -16.34 0.33
CA GLN A 162 20.38 -15.89 0.81
C GLN A 162 20.43 -15.77 2.34
N LEU A 163 19.36 -15.29 2.97
CA LEU A 163 19.26 -15.18 4.41
C LEU A 163 19.22 -16.55 5.10
N GLY A 164 18.57 -17.54 4.50
CA GLY A 164 18.56 -18.92 5.00
C GLY A 164 19.92 -19.61 4.86
N MET A 165 20.59 -19.45 3.71
CA MET A 165 21.85 -20.15 3.43
C MET A 165 23.08 -19.47 4.05
N ALA A 166 23.19 -18.15 3.94
CA ALA A 166 24.40 -17.41 4.32
C ALA A 166 24.09 -15.97 4.73
N LYS A 167 23.34 -15.81 5.82
CA LYS A 167 22.99 -14.51 6.42
C LYS A 167 24.20 -13.58 6.65
N GLY A 168 25.34 -14.14 7.04
CA GLY A 168 26.56 -13.37 7.38
C GLY A 168 27.15 -12.56 6.22
N VAL A 169 26.83 -12.91 4.97
CA VAL A 169 27.29 -12.19 3.77
C VAL A 169 26.18 -11.42 3.05
N PHE A 170 24.95 -11.43 3.55
CA PHE A 170 23.79 -10.76 2.92
C PHE A 170 24.01 -9.27 2.66
N ARG A 171 24.76 -8.59 3.53
CA ARG A 171 25.09 -7.15 3.38
C ARG A 171 26.34 -6.89 2.52
N LYS A 172 27.00 -7.94 2.02
CA LYS A 172 28.21 -7.85 1.18
C LYS A 172 27.84 -8.11 -0.28
N LYS A 173 28.66 -7.58 -1.20
CA LYS A 173 28.56 -7.86 -2.64
C LYS A 173 29.26 -9.17 -3.03
N VAL A 174 30.39 -9.47 -2.39
CA VAL A 174 31.18 -10.68 -2.65
C VAL A 174 30.57 -11.86 -1.88
N GLY A 175 30.39 -12.99 -2.57
CA GLY A 175 29.82 -14.22 -1.98
C GLY A 175 28.32 -14.15 -1.71
N ASN A 176 27.61 -13.19 -2.30
CA ASN A 176 26.18 -13.00 -2.13
C ASN A 176 25.44 -13.24 -3.45
N GLU A 177 24.71 -14.34 -3.54
CA GLU A 177 23.97 -14.73 -4.74
C GLU A 177 22.70 -13.90 -4.95
N ASP A 178 22.10 -13.35 -3.88
CA ASP A 178 21.02 -12.39 -4.00
C ASP A 178 21.50 -11.08 -4.64
N TYR A 179 22.68 -10.57 -4.26
CA TYR A 179 23.29 -9.42 -4.94
C TYR A 179 23.53 -9.68 -6.43
N GLN A 180 24.06 -10.86 -6.77
CA GLN A 180 24.31 -11.23 -8.17
C GLN A 180 23.02 -11.21 -9.00
N ARG A 181 21.94 -11.81 -8.50
CA ARG A 181 20.63 -11.80 -9.16
C ARG A 181 20.04 -10.40 -9.27
N GLN A 182 20.16 -9.56 -8.23
CA GLN A 182 19.73 -8.16 -8.29
C GLN A 182 20.48 -7.39 -9.38
N SER A 183 21.80 -7.56 -9.47
CA SER A 183 22.62 -6.94 -10.52
C SER A 183 22.20 -7.43 -11.90
N GLU A 184 22.00 -8.75 -12.07
CA GLU A 184 21.57 -9.36 -13.34
C GLU A 184 20.24 -8.79 -13.81
N VAL A 185 19.24 -8.69 -12.92
CA VAL A 185 17.93 -8.08 -13.23
C VAL A 185 18.09 -6.64 -13.71
N VAL A 186 18.84 -5.82 -12.96
CA VAL A 186 19.02 -4.40 -13.27
C VAL A 186 19.81 -4.21 -14.58
N ASP A 187 20.88 -4.97 -14.78
CA ASP A 187 21.68 -4.95 -16.00
C ASP A 187 20.87 -5.40 -17.23
N PHE A 188 19.97 -6.37 -17.06
CA PHE A 188 19.08 -6.83 -18.11
C PHE A 188 18.10 -5.73 -18.52
N VAL A 189 17.32 -5.20 -17.58
CA VAL A 189 16.28 -4.21 -17.91
C VAL A 189 16.87 -2.91 -18.43
N LYS A 190 18.02 -2.46 -17.90
CA LYS A 190 18.72 -1.24 -18.37
C LYS A 190 19.16 -1.29 -19.84
N LYS A 191 19.29 -2.48 -20.42
CA LYS A 191 19.68 -2.66 -21.84
C LYS A 191 18.49 -2.63 -22.80
N THR A 192 17.25 -2.61 -22.29
CA THR A 192 16.03 -2.63 -23.11
C THR A 192 15.69 -1.26 -23.71
N GLU A 193 14.98 -1.26 -24.84
CA GLU A 193 14.44 -0.03 -25.43
C GLU A 193 13.41 0.63 -24.49
N ALA A 194 12.55 -0.15 -23.84
CA ALA A 194 11.60 0.34 -22.86
C ALA A 194 12.27 1.13 -21.72
N TRP A 195 13.36 0.62 -21.16
CA TRP A 195 14.10 1.34 -20.10
C TRP A 195 14.68 2.64 -20.63
N ASN A 196 15.32 2.62 -21.80
CA ASN A 196 15.93 3.82 -22.40
C ASN A 196 14.89 4.90 -22.72
N ARG A 197 13.66 4.50 -23.08
CA ARG A 197 12.55 5.42 -23.39
C ARG A 197 12.07 6.22 -22.17
N SER A 198 12.05 5.60 -20.99
CA SER A 198 11.45 6.17 -19.78
C SER A 198 12.45 6.50 -18.67
N GLY A 199 13.71 6.04 -18.81
CA GLY A 199 14.68 6.01 -17.71
C GLY A 199 14.25 5.08 -16.57
N GLY A 200 13.47 4.03 -16.88
CA GLY A 200 12.91 3.09 -15.91
C GLY A 200 11.67 3.58 -15.14
N ARG A 201 11.19 4.81 -15.40
CA ARG A 201 10.09 5.42 -14.61
C ARG A 201 8.73 4.76 -14.79
N ASP A 202 8.51 4.07 -15.91
CA ASP A 202 7.32 3.27 -16.20
C ASP A 202 7.50 1.78 -15.83
N HIS A 203 8.63 1.41 -15.23
CA HIS A 203 8.86 0.03 -14.78
C HIS A 203 8.27 -0.18 -13.38
N VAL A 204 7.70 -1.35 -13.14
CA VAL A 204 7.09 -1.75 -11.86
C VAL A 204 7.94 -2.84 -11.23
N PHE A 205 8.54 -2.52 -10.08
CA PHE A 205 9.31 -3.47 -9.26
C PHE A 205 8.53 -3.83 -8.00
N VAL A 206 8.51 -5.12 -7.67
CA VAL A 206 7.94 -5.60 -6.41
C VAL A 206 9.04 -5.67 -5.36
N VAL A 207 8.89 -4.89 -4.29
CA VAL A 207 9.85 -4.78 -3.19
C VAL A 207 9.08 -4.85 -1.87
N THR A 208 8.29 -5.91 -1.72
CA THR A 208 7.41 -6.12 -0.56
C THR A 208 8.16 -6.58 0.67
N ASP A 209 9.19 -7.41 0.52
CA ASP A 209 10.10 -7.71 1.63
C ASP A 209 10.99 -6.48 1.93
N PRO A 210 11.05 -5.98 3.18
CA PRO A 210 11.88 -4.82 3.54
C PRO A 210 13.36 -4.93 3.17
N VAL A 211 13.89 -6.17 3.04
CA VAL A 211 15.26 -6.44 2.63
C VAL A 211 15.43 -6.83 1.16
N ALA A 212 14.35 -6.99 0.40
CA ALA A 212 14.43 -7.22 -1.04
C ALA A 212 15.09 -6.04 -1.77
N MET A 213 15.76 -6.36 -2.88
CA MET A 213 16.46 -5.40 -3.75
C MET A 213 17.48 -4.51 -3.02
N TRP A 214 17.96 -4.93 -1.84
CA TRP A 214 18.74 -4.09 -0.91
C TRP A 214 19.91 -3.35 -1.57
N HIS A 215 20.64 -4.02 -2.46
CA HIS A 215 21.90 -3.51 -3.00
C HIS A 215 21.71 -2.57 -4.18
N VAL A 216 20.53 -2.56 -4.79
CA VAL A 216 20.22 -1.81 -6.01
C VAL A 216 19.07 -0.81 -5.82
N LYS A 217 18.64 -0.57 -4.56
CA LYS A 217 17.56 0.35 -4.20
C LYS A 217 17.70 1.72 -4.87
N ASP A 218 18.90 2.29 -4.88
CA ASP A 218 19.17 3.58 -5.52
C ASP A 218 19.02 3.57 -7.04
N GLU A 219 19.34 2.45 -7.67
CA GLU A 219 19.30 2.31 -9.14
C GLU A 219 17.88 2.15 -9.65
N ILE A 220 17.02 1.48 -8.87
CA ILE A 220 15.60 1.26 -9.20
C ILE A 220 14.68 2.34 -8.64
N ALA A 221 15.17 3.22 -7.77
CA ALA A 221 14.38 4.29 -7.15
C ALA A 221 13.56 5.16 -8.13
N PRO A 222 14.00 5.44 -9.37
CA PRO A 222 13.17 6.18 -10.33
C PRO A 222 11.89 5.47 -10.79
N ALA A 223 11.83 4.14 -10.66
CA ALA A 223 10.73 3.28 -11.10
C ALA A 223 9.52 3.36 -10.16
N ILE A 224 8.43 2.67 -10.52
CA ILE A 224 7.25 2.45 -9.68
C ILE A 224 7.57 1.29 -8.75
N LEU A 225 7.64 1.54 -7.44
CA LEU A 225 7.89 0.51 -6.44
C LEU A 225 6.58 0.07 -5.80
N LEU A 226 6.34 -1.24 -5.77
CA LEU A 226 5.31 -1.87 -4.95
C LEU A 226 5.96 -2.26 -3.62
N VAL A 227 5.61 -1.56 -2.55
CA VAL A 227 6.21 -1.74 -1.21
C VAL A 227 5.13 -1.99 -0.17
N VAL A 228 5.47 -2.58 0.97
CA VAL A 228 4.52 -2.75 2.07
C VAL A 228 4.47 -1.56 3.03
N ASP A 229 5.55 -0.78 3.08
CA ASP A 229 5.67 0.45 3.85
C ASP A 229 6.89 1.27 3.37
N PHE A 230 7.03 2.48 3.90
CA PHE A 230 8.20 3.33 3.66
C PHE A 230 9.17 3.44 4.85
N GLY A 231 8.88 2.81 5.99
CA GLY A 231 9.67 2.98 7.22
C GLY A 231 11.12 2.53 7.09
N GLY A 232 11.34 1.39 6.42
CA GLY A 232 12.70 0.90 6.14
C GLY A 232 13.51 1.85 5.25
N TRP A 233 12.85 2.60 4.38
CA TRP A 233 13.46 3.56 3.44
C TRP A 233 13.79 4.88 4.13
N TYR A 234 12.86 5.41 4.93
CA TYR A 234 13.05 6.63 5.70
C TYR A 234 14.25 6.54 6.65
N ARG A 235 14.49 5.36 7.23
CA ARG A 235 15.66 5.12 8.10
C ARG A 235 16.99 5.10 7.36
N LEU A 236 17.00 4.73 6.08
CA LEU A 236 18.22 4.76 5.28
C LEU A 236 18.55 6.20 4.90
N ASP A 237 17.53 6.94 4.43
CA ASP A 237 17.67 8.36 4.11
C ASP A 237 18.09 9.18 5.34
N SER A 238 17.51 8.95 6.53
CA SER A 238 17.86 9.70 7.74
C SER A 238 19.30 9.48 8.23
N LYS A 239 19.88 8.29 8.00
CA LYS A 239 21.30 8.02 8.29
C LYS A 239 22.24 8.71 7.31
N LEU A 240 21.78 9.00 6.09
CA LEU A 240 22.54 9.65 5.05
C LEU A 240 22.40 11.18 5.09
N SER A 241 21.32 11.70 5.70
CA SER A 241 21.07 13.12 5.83
C SER A 241 21.73 13.71 7.09
N ASN A 242 22.56 14.75 6.93
CA ASN A 242 23.06 15.59 8.03
C ASN A 242 22.05 16.67 8.46
N CYS A 243 20.76 16.52 8.12
CA CYS A 243 19.76 17.55 8.35
C CYS A 243 19.26 17.55 9.80
N THR A 244 19.37 18.71 10.45
CA THR A 244 18.97 18.95 11.84
C THR A 244 17.51 19.38 12.00
N SER A 245 16.76 19.57 10.91
CA SER A 245 15.35 19.97 10.98
C SER A 245 14.44 18.75 11.09
N SER A 246 13.65 18.69 12.17
CA SER A 246 12.67 17.63 12.44
C SER A 246 11.44 17.67 11.52
N GLU A 247 11.24 18.75 10.76
CA GLU A 247 10.02 18.98 9.97
C GLU A 247 10.11 18.46 8.53
N MET A 248 11.32 18.25 8.02
CA MET A 248 11.53 17.80 6.64
C MET A 248 12.17 16.42 6.62
N ILE A 249 11.35 15.40 6.36
CA ILE A 249 11.91 14.07 6.12
C ILE A 249 12.41 14.01 4.68
N GLN A 250 13.72 13.82 4.51
CA GLN A 250 14.27 13.55 3.19
C GLN A 250 13.82 12.16 2.76
N HIS A 251 13.00 12.09 1.72
CA HIS A 251 12.60 10.85 1.07
C HIS A 251 13.15 10.90 -0.34
N THR A 252 14.32 10.29 -0.56
CA THR A 252 15.01 10.41 -1.85
C THR A 252 14.80 9.20 -2.74
N GLN A 253 14.42 8.06 -2.17
CA GLN A 253 14.30 6.78 -2.87
C GLN A 253 12.84 6.33 -3.07
N VAL A 254 11.93 6.72 -2.17
CA VAL A 254 10.50 6.37 -2.22
C VAL A 254 9.62 7.62 -2.16
N SER A 255 8.41 7.53 -2.71
CA SER A 255 7.46 8.63 -2.72
C SER A 255 6.01 8.18 -2.94
N VAL A 256 5.09 8.70 -2.12
CA VAL A 256 3.63 8.52 -2.26
C VAL A 256 3.08 8.93 -3.61
N ILE A 257 3.79 9.77 -4.37
CA ILE A 257 3.35 10.24 -5.69
C ILE A 257 3.40 9.12 -6.73
N LYS A 258 4.47 8.31 -6.73
CA LYS A 258 4.72 7.29 -7.76
C LYS A 258 4.61 5.85 -7.26
N ASP A 259 4.96 5.61 -5.99
CA ASP A 259 5.01 4.27 -5.42
C ASP A 259 3.65 3.86 -4.89
N VAL A 260 3.42 2.55 -4.84
CA VAL A 260 2.17 1.96 -4.38
C VAL A 260 2.48 1.15 -3.13
N ILE A 261 1.79 1.50 -2.04
CA ILE A 261 1.78 0.66 -0.85
C ILE A 261 0.79 -0.47 -1.08
N VAL A 262 1.24 -1.70 -0.93
CA VAL A 262 0.47 -2.93 -1.14
C VAL A 262 0.28 -3.65 0.19
N PRO A 263 -0.83 -4.38 0.38
CA PRO A 263 -1.06 -5.09 1.63
C PRO A 263 -0.05 -6.22 1.81
N TYR A 264 0.25 -6.53 3.07
CA TYR A 264 0.87 -7.82 3.41
C TYR A 264 -0.15 -8.93 3.15
N THR A 265 0.31 -10.11 2.74
CA THR A 265 -0.55 -11.29 2.73
C THR A 265 -0.93 -11.65 4.17
N HIS A 266 -2.23 -11.75 4.44
CA HIS A 266 -2.73 -12.23 5.72
C HIS A 266 -2.37 -13.70 5.92
N LEU A 267 -2.11 -14.08 7.16
CA LEU A 267 -1.73 -15.45 7.55
C LEU A 267 -2.90 -16.17 8.23
N LEU A 268 -3.90 -15.43 8.69
CA LEU A 268 -5.11 -15.98 9.30
C LEU A 268 -6.23 -16.18 8.27
N PRO A 269 -7.10 -17.19 8.45
CA PRO A 269 -8.25 -17.37 7.59
C PRO A 269 -9.28 -16.25 7.79
N ARG A 270 -9.97 -15.89 6.70
CA ARG A 270 -11.07 -14.94 6.72
C ARG A 270 -12.20 -15.44 7.64
N LEU A 271 -12.72 -14.55 8.47
CA LEU A 271 -13.95 -14.73 9.22
C LEU A 271 -15.08 -14.01 8.46
N HIS A 272 -16.15 -14.73 8.12
CA HIS A 272 -17.32 -14.11 7.52
C HIS A 272 -18.13 -13.34 8.57
N LEU A 273 -18.77 -12.24 8.16
CA LEU A 273 -19.55 -11.41 9.08
C LEU A 273 -20.67 -12.20 9.78
N SER A 274 -21.28 -13.17 9.09
CA SER A 274 -22.31 -14.07 9.64
C SER A 274 -21.81 -14.99 10.75
N GLU A 275 -20.49 -15.22 10.81
CA GLU A 275 -19.84 -16.06 11.82
C GLU A 275 -19.31 -15.25 13.01
N ASN A 276 -19.39 -13.91 12.95
CA ASN A 276 -18.92 -13.04 14.01
C ASN A 276 -19.76 -13.23 15.29
N LYS A 277 -19.07 -13.44 16.41
CA LYS A 277 -19.68 -13.66 17.72
C LYS A 277 -19.45 -12.47 18.64
N GLU A 278 -20.16 -12.45 19.77
CA GLU A 278 -19.89 -11.49 20.84
C GLU A 278 -18.47 -11.66 21.40
N ARG A 279 -17.85 -10.53 21.74
CA ARG A 279 -16.44 -10.45 22.13
C ARG A 279 -16.36 -9.95 23.57
N HIS A 280 -15.53 -10.58 24.39
CA HIS A 280 -15.43 -10.31 25.82
C HIS A 280 -14.17 -9.54 26.20
N ASN A 281 -13.11 -9.62 25.38
CA ASN A 281 -11.91 -8.83 25.57
C ASN A 281 -12.05 -7.48 24.88
N LEU A 282 -11.52 -6.43 25.49
CA LEU A 282 -11.52 -5.09 24.92
C LEU A 282 -10.45 -4.97 23.83
N LEU A 283 -9.19 -5.25 24.18
CA LEU A 283 -8.03 -4.97 23.33
C LEU A 283 -7.08 -6.17 23.28
N TYR A 284 -6.60 -6.50 22.08
CA TYR A 284 -5.67 -7.58 21.85
C TYR A 284 -4.41 -7.13 21.13
N PHE A 285 -3.26 -7.63 21.59
CA PHE A 285 -1.99 -7.54 20.90
C PHE A 285 -1.22 -8.84 21.07
N LYS A 286 -0.73 -9.39 19.96
CA LYS A 286 0.27 -10.45 19.98
C LYS A 286 1.42 -10.14 19.04
N GLY A 287 2.64 -10.11 19.57
CA GLY A 287 3.85 -9.78 18.83
C GLY A 287 5.04 -9.56 19.75
N ALA A 288 6.26 -9.53 19.19
CA ALA A 288 7.46 -9.33 19.98
C ALA A 288 7.38 -8.01 20.80
N LYS A 289 7.56 -8.12 22.14
CA LYS A 289 7.63 -6.98 23.06
C LYS A 289 8.78 -6.07 22.65
N HIS A 290 9.98 -6.67 22.58
CA HIS A 290 11.21 -5.99 22.20
C HIS A 290 11.47 -6.16 20.71
N ARG A 291 11.56 -5.03 20.00
CA ARG A 291 12.03 -4.97 18.61
C ARG A 291 13.19 -4.00 18.53
N HIS A 292 14.24 -4.37 17.81
CA HIS A 292 15.40 -3.51 17.63
C HIS A 292 14.99 -2.08 17.20
N ARG A 293 15.52 -1.06 17.88
CA ARG A 293 15.74 0.32 17.41
C ARG A 293 14.59 1.04 16.65
N GLY A 294 13.40 0.99 17.25
CA GLY A 294 12.21 1.80 16.90
C GLY A 294 10.91 1.32 17.59
N GLY A 295 10.96 0.22 18.34
CA GLY A 295 9.83 -0.30 19.13
C GLY A 295 9.53 0.43 20.44
N LEU A 296 10.08 1.63 20.69
CA LEU A 296 9.90 2.32 21.98
C LEU A 296 8.43 2.58 22.31
N VAL A 297 7.61 2.90 21.31
CA VAL A 297 6.16 3.06 21.49
C VAL A 297 5.53 1.73 21.92
N ARG A 298 5.90 0.62 21.27
CA ARG A 298 5.37 -0.70 21.61
C ARG A 298 5.77 -1.14 23.01
N GLU A 299 7.03 -0.92 23.40
CA GLU A 299 7.53 -1.26 24.74
C GLU A 299 6.78 -0.46 25.82
N LYS A 300 6.65 0.87 25.63
CA LYS A 300 5.88 1.71 26.54
C LYS A 300 4.41 1.32 26.61
N LEU A 301 3.78 1.04 25.46
CA LEU A 301 2.40 0.56 25.42
C LEU A 301 2.26 -0.79 26.12
N TRP A 302 3.24 -1.68 26.00
CA TRP A 302 3.26 -2.93 26.75
C TRP A 302 3.22 -2.67 28.25
N ASP A 303 4.09 -1.80 28.76
CA ASP A 303 4.19 -1.52 30.19
C ASP A 303 2.91 -0.84 30.72
N LEU A 304 2.21 -0.04 29.89
CA LEU A 304 0.93 0.57 30.24
C LEU A 304 -0.26 -0.40 30.21
N LEU A 305 -0.27 -1.36 29.27
CA LEU A 305 -1.46 -2.16 28.95
C LEU A 305 -1.45 -3.58 29.53
N ASN A 306 -0.28 -4.14 29.88
CA ASN A 306 -0.16 -5.56 30.26
C ASN A 306 -0.96 -5.95 31.51
N ASN A 307 -1.32 -4.99 32.37
CA ASN A 307 -2.08 -5.23 33.59
C ASN A 307 -3.50 -4.64 33.55
N GLU A 308 -3.93 -4.12 32.40
CA GLU A 308 -5.27 -3.55 32.24
C GLU A 308 -6.32 -4.67 32.09
N PRO A 309 -7.45 -4.61 32.82
CA PRO A 309 -8.52 -5.59 32.71
C PRO A 309 -9.06 -5.69 31.28
N SER A 310 -9.34 -6.90 30.80
CA SER A 310 -9.84 -7.17 29.44
C SER A 310 -8.88 -6.76 28.31
N VAL A 311 -7.60 -6.53 28.62
CA VAL A 311 -6.54 -6.31 27.64
C VAL A 311 -5.59 -7.51 27.62
N ILE A 312 -5.27 -8.00 26.44
CA ILE A 312 -4.36 -9.14 26.24
C ILE A 312 -3.13 -8.64 25.49
N MET A 313 -1.97 -8.72 26.15
CA MET A 313 -0.65 -8.43 25.58
C MET A 313 0.21 -9.69 25.64
N GLU A 314 0.53 -10.28 24.48
CA GLU A 314 1.27 -11.54 24.42
C GLU A 314 2.42 -11.50 23.41
N GLU A 315 3.46 -12.30 23.66
CA GLU A 315 4.52 -12.48 22.67
C GLU A 315 4.03 -13.39 21.53
N GLY A 316 4.44 -13.05 20.31
CA GLY A 316 4.06 -13.75 19.09
C GLY A 316 5.15 -14.69 18.61
N PHE A 317 4.76 -15.87 18.13
CA PHE A 317 5.65 -16.88 17.57
C PHE A 317 5.16 -17.29 16.18
N PRO A 318 6.04 -17.35 15.15
CA PRO A 318 5.65 -17.65 13.77
C PRO A 318 5.52 -19.17 13.54
N ASN A 319 4.66 -19.84 14.31
CA ASN A 319 4.39 -21.28 14.21
C ASN A 319 2.88 -21.57 14.31
N ALA A 320 2.49 -22.85 14.16
CA ALA A 320 1.09 -23.27 14.18
C ALA A 320 0.35 -22.87 15.48
N THR A 321 1.00 -23.05 16.64
CA THR A 321 0.43 -22.67 17.94
C THR A 321 0.20 -21.15 18.03
N GLY A 322 1.18 -20.35 17.60
CA GLY A 322 1.06 -18.90 17.57
C GLY A 322 -0.02 -18.41 16.62
N ARG A 323 -0.22 -19.11 15.49
CA ARG A 323 -1.32 -18.86 14.55
C ARG A 323 -2.67 -19.11 15.21
N GLU A 324 -2.88 -20.25 15.86
CA GLU A 324 -4.15 -20.59 16.52
C GLU A 324 -4.47 -19.62 17.67
N GLN A 325 -3.47 -19.28 18.49
CA GLN A 325 -3.61 -18.27 19.54
C GLN A 325 -4.00 -16.90 18.97
N SER A 326 -3.45 -16.53 17.81
CA SER A 326 -3.79 -15.26 17.14
C SER A 326 -5.23 -15.28 16.61
N ILE A 327 -5.68 -16.40 16.03
CA ILE A 327 -7.08 -16.59 15.59
C ILE A 327 -8.01 -16.41 16.78
N GLN A 328 -7.77 -17.14 17.87
CA GLN A 328 -8.61 -17.09 19.06
C GLN A 328 -8.61 -15.69 19.69
N GLY A 329 -7.44 -15.09 19.88
CA GLY A 329 -7.30 -13.79 20.50
C GLY A 329 -7.97 -12.67 19.69
N MET A 330 -7.74 -12.61 18.38
CA MET A 330 -8.35 -11.59 17.52
C MET A 330 -9.87 -11.78 17.40
N ARG A 331 -10.38 -13.01 17.37
CA ARG A 331 -11.82 -13.28 17.22
C ARG A 331 -12.62 -13.14 18.51
N THR A 332 -11.96 -13.06 19.67
CA THR A 332 -12.58 -12.85 20.99
C THR A 332 -12.43 -11.43 21.53
N SER A 333 -11.73 -10.55 20.82
CA SER A 333 -11.41 -9.19 21.26
C SER A 333 -12.03 -8.13 20.37
N GLU A 334 -12.60 -7.07 20.96
CA GLU A 334 -13.26 -6.00 20.22
C GLU A 334 -12.30 -5.27 19.27
N PHE A 335 -11.12 -4.94 19.79
CA PHE A 335 -10.09 -4.15 19.15
C PHE A 335 -8.74 -4.87 19.08
N CYS A 336 -7.96 -4.59 18.04
CA CYS A 336 -6.62 -5.13 17.83
C CYS A 336 -5.58 -4.01 17.72
N LEU A 337 -4.63 -3.98 18.65
CA LEU A 337 -3.63 -2.92 18.74
C LEU A 337 -2.58 -3.04 17.61
N HIS A 338 -2.37 -1.94 16.90
CA HIS A 338 -1.41 -1.82 15.81
C HIS A 338 -0.51 -0.60 16.00
N PRO A 339 0.50 -0.69 16.88
CA PRO A 339 1.45 0.40 17.05
C PRO A 339 2.46 0.36 15.91
N ALA A 340 2.56 1.49 15.19
CA ALA A 340 3.62 1.71 14.22
C ALA A 340 4.99 1.69 14.93
N GLY A 341 6.01 1.19 14.23
CA GLY A 341 7.38 1.13 14.72
C GLY A 341 8.37 1.21 13.57
N ASP A 342 9.43 0.39 13.60
CA ASP A 342 10.43 0.28 12.53
C ASP A 342 9.82 0.01 11.13
N THR A 343 8.69 -0.72 11.12
CA THR A 343 7.82 -0.88 9.96
C THR A 343 6.47 -0.25 10.34
N PRO A 344 5.98 0.76 9.58
CA PRO A 344 4.70 1.43 9.83
C PRO A 344 3.51 0.46 9.90
N THR A 345 3.52 -0.59 9.10
CA THR A 345 2.49 -1.65 9.10
C THR A 345 3.14 -3.04 9.28
N SER A 346 2.29 -4.07 9.42
CA SER A 346 2.70 -5.49 9.38
C SER A 346 1.51 -6.37 9.00
N CYS A 347 1.75 -7.65 8.67
CA CYS A 347 0.70 -8.64 8.40
C CYS A 347 -0.44 -8.65 9.44
N ARG A 348 -0.13 -8.36 10.71
CA ARG A 348 -1.12 -8.28 11.81
C ARG A 348 -2.29 -7.32 11.55
N LEU A 349 -2.08 -6.23 10.82
CA LEU A 349 -3.17 -5.32 10.45
C LEU A 349 -4.18 -6.06 9.56
N PHE A 350 -3.69 -6.80 8.58
CA PHE A 350 -4.51 -7.53 7.63
C PHE A 350 -5.12 -8.78 8.27
N ASP A 351 -4.41 -9.44 9.20
CA ASP A 351 -4.98 -10.52 10.02
C ASP A 351 -6.15 -10.04 10.90
N ALA A 352 -6.03 -8.84 11.48
CA ALA A 352 -7.12 -8.21 12.24
C ALA A 352 -8.33 -7.90 11.34
N ILE A 353 -8.08 -7.37 10.13
CA ILE A 353 -9.12 -7.14 9.11
C ILE A 353 -9.81 -8.45 8.72
N GLN A 354 -9.06 -9.52 8.46
CA GLN A 354 -9.63 -10.83 8.14
C GLN A 354 -10.37 -11.47 9.34
N SER A 355 -10.04 -11.08 10.57
CA SER A 355 -10.69 -11.58 11.80
C SER A 355 -11.81 -10.68 12.34
N LEU A 356 -12.18 -9.62 11.61
CA LEU A 356 -13.17 -8.60 12.03
C LEU A 356 -12.85 -7.95 13.39
N CYS A 357 -11.57 -7.91 13.75
CA CYS A 357 -11.05 -7.24 14.95
C CYS A 357 -10.69 -5.80 14.61
N ILE A 358 -11.33 -4.83 15.26
CA ILE A 358 -11.23 -3.41 14.89
C ILE A 358 -9.80 -2.91 15.10
N PRO A 359 -9.05 -2.56 14.03
CA PRO A 359 -7.68 -2.11 14.19
C PRO A 359 -7.62 -0.80 14.97
N VAL A 360 -6.73 -0.74 15.96
CA VAL A 360 -6.37 0.49 16.69
C VAL A 360 -4.96 0.87 16.24
N ILE A 361 -4.89 1.74 15.25
CA ILE A 361 -3.65 2.16 14.62
C ILE A 361 -3.05 3.31 15.44
N VAL A 362 -1.97 3.02 16.15
CA VAL A 362 -1.22 4.02 16.91
C VAL A 362 -0.07 4.52 16.05
N SER A 363 -0.26 5.68 15.42
CA SER A 363 0.73 6.33 14.57
C SER A 363 0.35 7.79 14.36
N ASP A 364 1.35 8.68 14.29
CA ASP A 364 1.15 10.08 13.91
C ASP A 364 1.20 10.25 12.38
N ASN A 365 1.86 9.31 11.68
CA ASN A 365 2.15 9.38 10.26
C ASN A 365 2.26 7.97 9.69
N ILE A 366 1.15 7.42 9.21
CA ILE A 366 1.13 6.09 8.58
C ILE A 366 0.53 6.22 7.19
N GLU A 367 1.17 5.58 6.22
CA GLU A 367 0.60 5.37 4.91
C GLU A 367 0.10 3.93 4.79
N LEU A 368 -1.10 3.75 4.22
CA LEU A 368 -1.80 2.48 4.13
C LEU A 368 -2.06 2.07 2.67
N PRO A 369 -2.20 0.75 2.40
CA PRO A 369 -2.51 0.31 1.05
C PRO A 369 -3.82 0.88 0.51
N PHE A 370 -3.80 1.26 -0.77
CA PHE A 370 -4.99 1.69 -1.50
C PHE A 370 -5.73 2.91 -0.93
N GLU A 371 -5.04 3.81 -0.21
CA GLU A 371 -5.58 5.11 0.20
C GLU A 371 -6.28 5.84 -0.96
N GLY A 372 -7.43 6.45 -0.70
CA GLY A 372 -8.28 7.07 -1.72
C GLY A 372 -9.16 6.09 -2.51
N MET A 373 -8.93 4.77 -2.40
CA MET A 373 -9.90 3.73 -2.76
C MET A 373 -10.52 3.09 -1.52
N VAL A 374 -9.76 3.04 -0.42
CA VAL A 374 -10.21 2.57 0.89
C VAL A 374 -10.05 3.70 1.90
N ASP A 375 -11.12 4.00 2.62
CA ASP A 375 -11.10 4.89 3.78
C ASP A 375 -10.98 4.05 5.06
N TYR A 376 -9.78 4.01 5.64
CA TYR A 376 -9.52 3.24 6.85
C TYR A 376 -10.24 3.81 8.09
N THR A 377 -10.66 5.09 8.07
CA THR A 377 -11.39 5.70 9.19
C THR A 377 -12.80 5.11 9.34
N GLU A 378 -13.33 4.47 8.28
CA GLU A 378 -14.62 3.80 8.30
C GLU A 378 -14.62 2.46 9.03
N PHE A 379 -13.46 1.90 9.36
CA PHE A 379 -13.35 0.59 10.02
C PHE A 379 -12.18 0.42 11.00
N SER A 380 -11.40 1.47 11.24
CA SER A 380 -10.26 1.49 12.15
C SER A 380 -10.30 2.71 13.05
N VAL A 381 -9.69 2.60 14.23
CA VAL A 381 -9.50 3.71 15.17
C VAL A 381 -8.06 4.20 15.06
N PHE A 382 -7.87 5.47 14.73
CA PHE A 382 -6.54 6.11 14.69
C PHE A 382 -6.28 6.84 16.00
N VAL A 383 -5.09 6.62 16.57
CA VAL A 383 -4.67 7.20 17.84
C VAL A 383 -3.29 7.82 17.69
N ALA A 384 -3.15 9.09 18.06
CA ALA A 384 -1.86 9.76 18.12
C ALA A 384 -0.94 9.09 19.14
N VAL A 385 0.35 9.00 18.85
CA VAL A 385 1.32 8.36 19.75
C VAL A 385 1.34 9.06 21.11
N GLY A 386 1.24 10.39 21.11
CA GLY A 386 1.20 11.18 22.34
C GLY A 386 0.02 10.85 23.26
N ASP A 387 -1.15 10.58 22.70
CA ASP A 387 -2.34 10.19 23.46
C ASP A 387 -2.27 8.72 23.90
N ALA A 388 -1.80 7.85 23.00
CA ALA A 388 -1.61 6.43 23.27
C ALA A 388 -0.71 6.15 24.48
N LEU A 389 0.28 7.01 24.72
CA LEU A 389 1.25 6.88 25.81
C LEU A 389 0.79 7.51 27.13
N LYS A 390 -0.42 8.08 27.20
CA LYS A 390 -1.02 8.54 28.46
C LYS A 390 -1.64 7.35 29.21
N PRO A 391 -1.40 7.22 30.53
CA PRO A 391 -1.97 6.14 31.33
C PRO A 391 -3.48 6.00 31.15
N SER A 392 -3.95 4.77 30.92
CA SER A 392 -5.34 4.36 30.73
C SER A 392 -6.12 5.10 29.62
N TRP A 393 -5.48 5.98 28.84
CA TRP A 393 -6.15 6.78 27.80
C TRP A 393 -6.73 5.89 26.71
N ILE A 394 -5.95 4.93 26.19
CA ILE A 394 -6.42 4.00 25.16
C ILE A 394 -7.63 3.20 25.65
N VAL A 395 -7.54 2.65 26.86
CA VAL A 395 -8.62 1.83 27.44
C VAL A 395 -9.90 2.65 27.55
N ASN A 396 -9.82 3.84 28.15
CA ASN A 396 -10.97 4.75 28.29
C ASN A 396 -11.53 5.17 26.93
N HIS A 397 -10.66 5.48 25.97
CA HIS A 397 -11.08 5.85 24.62
C HIS A 397 -11.83 4.70 23.92
N LEU A 398 -11.30 3.48 23.96
CA LEU A 398 -11.92 2.31 23.32
C LEU A 398 -13.23 1.90 24.01
N GLN A 399 -13.34 2.06 25.32
CA GLN A 399 -14.58 1.81 26.08
C GLN A 399 -15.71 2.79 25.71
N SER A 400 -15.38 3.99 25.21
CA SER A 400 -16.39 4.96 24.80
C SER A 400 -17.17 4.57 23.53
N PHE A 401 -16.68 3.62 22.74
CA PHE A 401 -17.34 3.16 21.53
C PHE A 401 -18.54 2.27 21.83
N SER A 402 -19.72 2.72 21.40
CA SER A 402 -20.96 1.96 21.50
C SER A 402 -20.94 0.67 20.68
N LYS A 403 -21.80 -0.31 21.03
CA LYS A 403 -22.00 -1.53 20.24
C LYS A 403 -22.31 -1.22 18.77
N LYS A 404 -23.17 -0.23 18.52
CA LYS A 404 -23.53 0.22 17.16
C LYS A 404 -22.34 0.71 16.34
N GLN A 405 -21.43 1.49 16.94
CA GLN A 405 -20.21 1.95 16.25
C GLN A 405 -19.29 0.78 15.91
N LYS A 406 -19.08 -0.13 16.87
CA LYS A 406 -18.26 -1.33 16.67
C LYS A 406 -18.84 -2.24 15.58
N ASP A 407 -20.16 -2.42 15.55
CA ASP A 407 -20.83 -3.21 14.51
C ASP A 407 -20.71 -2.54 13.12
N THR A 408 -20.80 -1.20 13.06
CA THR A 408 -20.59 -0.44 11.82
C THR A 408 -19.17 -0.63 11.29
N PHE A 409 -18.15 -0.54 12.16
CA PHE A 409 -16.77 -0.81 11.78
C PHE A 409 -16.60 -2.22 11.20
N ARG A 410 -17.20 -3.25 11.81
CA ARG A 410 -17.12 -4.63 11.30
C ARG A 410 -17.83 -4.82 9.96
N GLN A 411 -18.97 -4.17 9.76
CA GLN A 411 -19.68 -4.21 8.48
C GLN A 411 -18.84 -3.59 7.36
N ASN A 412 -18.24 -2.43 7.60
CA ASN A 412 -17.36 -1.77 6.64
C ASN A 412 -16.11 -2.60 6.38
N MET A 413 -15.50 -3.17 7.42
CA MET A 413 -14.35 -4.06 7.32
C MET A 413 -14.64 -5.30 6.46
N ALA A 414 -15.80 -5.93 6.65
CA ALA A 414 -16.21 -7.10 5.88
C ALA A 414 -16.35 -6.82 4.37
N ARG A 415 -16.70 -5.58 3.99
CA ARG A 415 -16.77 -5.12 2.59
C ARG A 415 -15.38 -5.01 1.96
N VAL A 416 -14.38 -4.56 2.73
CA VAL A 416 -13.02 -4.33 2.22
C VAL A 416 -12.09 -5.54 2.36
N GLN A 417 -12.44 -6.54 3.17
CA GLN A 417 -11.67 -7.79 3.33
C GLN A 417 -11.14 -8.38 2.01
N PRO A 418 -11.94 -8.52 0.92
CA PRO A 418 -11.45 -9.08 -0.35
C PRO A 418 -10.33 -8.27 -0.99
N MET A 419 -10.31 -6.95 -0.79
CA MET A 419 -9.33 -6.02 -1.38
C MET A 419 -7.90 -6.31 -0.93
N PHE A 420 -7.73 -7.00 0.20
CA PHE A 420 -6.42 -7.31 0.77
C PHE A 420 -6.02 -8.78 0.59
N VAL A 421 -6.77 -9.56 -0.20
CA VAL A 421 -6.48 -10.97 -0.43
C VAL A 421 -5.67 -11.15 -1.71
N TYR A 422 -4.53 -11.82 -1.58
CA TYR A 422 -3.80 -12.37 -2.72
C TYR A 422 -4.16 -13.85 -2.85
N ASP A 423 -5.11 -14.13 -3.74
CA ASP A 423 -5.51 -15.49 -4.07
C ASP A 423 -6.25 -15.48 -5.42
N ASN A 424 -6.18 -16.58 -6.14
CA ASN A 424 -7.05 -16.86 -7.29
C ASN A 424 -7.73 -18.24 -7.19
N GLY A 425 -7.52 -19.00 -6.11
CA GLY A 425 -8.11 -20.32 -5.92
C GLY A 425 -7.54 -21.41 -6.83
N HIS A 426 -6.49 -21.12 -7.59
CA HIS A 426 -5.87 -22.05 -8.54
C HIS A 426 -4.52 -22.56 -8.03
N SER A 427 -4.28 -23.86 -8.19
CA SER A 427 -2.99 -24.49 -7.89
C SER A 427 -1.87 -23.85 -8.71
N GLY A 428 -0.76 -23.50 -8.05
CA GLY A 428 0.38 -22.84 -8.71
C GLY A 428 0.15 -21.35 -9.00
N GLY A 429 -0.93 -20.75 -8.48
CA GLY A 429 -1.18 -19.32 -8.57
C GLY A 429 -1.48 -18.81 -9.99
N ILE A 430 -1.74 -19.71 -10.94
CA ILE A 430 -2.09 -19.36 -12.33
C ILE A 430 -3.60 -19.46 -12.51
N GLY A 431 -4.25 -18.33 -12.70
CA GLY A 431 -5.68 -18.25 -12.95
C GLY A 431 -6.22 -16.83 -12.78
N PRO A 432 -7.50 -16.61 -13.16
CA PRO A 432 -8.16 -15.32 -13.02
C PRO A 432 -8.13 -14.82 -11.57
N VAL A 433 -7.69 -13.59 -11.39
CA VAL A 433 -7.77 -12.93 -10.09
C VAL A 433 -9.20 -12.44 -9.81
N PRO A 434 -9.66 -12.42 -8.54
CA PRO A 434 -10.93 -11.83 -8.17
C PRO A 434 -10.99 -10.35 -8.55
N MET A 435 -12.15 -9.88 -9.04
CA MET A 435 -12.36 -8.47 -9.41
C MET A 435 -12.02 -7.50 -8.29
N ASP A 436 -12.35 -7.88 -7.05
CA ASP A 436 -12.09 -7.10 -5.85
C ASP A 436 -10.84 -7.57 -5.08
N GLY A 437 -9.98 -8.40 -5.68
CA GLY A 437 -8.75 -8.89 -5.05
C GLY A 437 -7.62 -7.86 -5.00
N ALA A 438 -6.56 -8.17 -4.24
CA ALA A 438 -5.42 -7.27 -4.06
C ALA A 438 -4.70 -6.95 -5.39
N VAL A 439 -4.49 -7.94 -6.26
CA VAL A 439 -3.82 -7.74 -7.56
C VAL A 439 -4.52 -6.69 -8.42
N ASN A 440 -5.85 -6.71 -8.47
CA ASN A 440 -6.62 -5.71 -9.21
C ASN A 440 -6.53 -4.32 -8.59
N HIS A 441 -6.58 -4.21 -7.27
CA HIS A 441 -6.42 -2.93 -6.57
C HIS A 441 -5.01 -2.35 -6.74
N ILE A 442 -3.98 -3.20 -6.78
CA ILE A 442 -2.61 -2.79 -7.13
C ILE A 442 -2.58 -2.15 -8.51
N TRP A 443 -3.12 -2.82 -9.53
CA TRP A 443 -3.12 -2.28 -10.89
C TRP A 443 -3.96 -1.02 -11.04
N LYS A 444 -5.13 -0.94 -10.39
CA LYS A 444 -5.92 0.29 -10.29
C LYS A 444 -5.10 1.43 -9.67
N LYS A 445 -4.30 1.14 -8.62
CA LYS A 445 -3.48 2.16 -7.94
C LYS A 445 -2.29 2.60 -8.78
N VAL A 446 -1.65 1.68 -9.50
CA VAL A 446 -0.61 2.01 -10.49
C VAL A 446 -1.20 2.90 -11.59
N TYR A 447 -2.38 2.54 -12.12
CA TYR A 447 -3.07 3.30 -13.15
C TYR A 447 -3.41 4.73 -12.71
N GLN A 448 -3.88 4.93 -11.47
CA GLN A 448 -4.12 6.26 -10.90
C GLN A 448 -2.87 7.16 -10.86
N LYS A 449 -1.66 6.57 -10.82
CA LYS A 449 -0.39 7.31 -10.75
C LYS A 449 0.23 7.57 -12.12
N LEU A 450 -0.27 6.92 -13.18
CA LEU A 450 0.27 7.01 -14.53
C LEU A 450 0.40 8.44 -15.08
N PRO A 451 -0.59 9.34 -14.93
CA PRO A 451 -0.45 10.70 -15.46
C PRO A 451 0.80 11.40 -14.93
N THR A 452 1.03 11.32 -13.61
CA THR A 452 2.19 11.93 -12.96
C THR A 452 3.51 11.31 -13.42
N ILE A 453 3.52 9.99 -13.64
CA ILE A 453 4.69 9.26 -14.14
C ILE A 453 5.00 9.68 -15.59
N LYS A 454 3.98 9.75 -16.45
CA LYS A 454 4.10 10.20 -17.85
C LYS A 454 4.65 11.62 -17.92
N GLU A 455 4.16 12.53 -17.07
CA GLU A 455 4.73 13.87 -16.97
C GLU A 455 6.19 13.87 -16.50
N ALA A 456 6.56 13.03 -15.53
CA ALA A 456 7.93 12.91 -15.06
C ALA A 456 8.89 12.43 -16.16
N ILE A 457 8.46 11.47 -17.00
CA ILE A 457 9.21 11.01 -18.17
C ILE A 457 9.44 12.16 -19.16
N ILE A 458 8.39 12.93 -19.49
CA ILE A 458 8.51 14.08 -20.42
C ILE A 458 9.41 15.17 -19.83
N ARG A 459 9.32 15.42 -18.52
CA ARG A 459 10.22 16.36 -17.82
C ARG A 459 11.69 15.93 -17.93
N GLU A 460 11.97 14.64 -17.81
CA GLU A 460 13.34 14.10 -17.93
C GLU A 460 13.93 14.29 -19.33
N LYS A 461 13.13 14.08 -20.39
CA LYS A 461 13.58 14.25 -21.79
C LYS A 461 14.06 15.66 -22.14
N ARG A 462 13.65 16.67 -21.35
CA ARG A 462 14.06 18.06 -21.55
C ARG A 462 15.40 18.41 -20.89
N LYS A 463 16.00 17.50 -20.12
CA LYS A 463 17.24 17.78 -19.42
C LYS A 463 18.43 17.77 -20.39
N PRO A 464 19.28 18.82 -20.37
CA PRO A 464 20.51 18.81 -21.15
C PRO A 464 21.44 17.67 -20.72
N PRO A 465 22.19 17.07 -21.66
CA PRO A 465 23.20 16.06 -21.34
C PRO A 465 24.19 16.54 -20.28
N GLY A 466 24.54 15.67 -19.32
CA GLY A 466 25.53 15.96 -18.28
C GLY A 466 25.02 16.78 -17.08
N VAL A 467 23.76 17.23 -17.08
CA VAL A 467 23.17 17.98 -15.96
C VAL A 467 22.60 17.03 -14.90
N LEU A 468 23.21 17.01 -13.71
CA LEU A 468 22.67 16.33 -12.54
C LEU A 468 21.60 17.21 -11.90
N VAL A 469 20.36 16.73 -11.84
CA VAL A 469 19.29 17.40 -11.09
C VAL A 469 19.29 16.84 -9.67
N PRO A 470 19.42 17.69 -8.63
CA PRO A 470 19.32 17.25 -7.25
C PRO A 470 18.01 16.50 -7.00
N ARG A 471 18.06 15.38 -6.27
CA ARG A 471 16.85 14.70 -5.79
C ARG A 471 16.07 15.70 -4.93
N ARG A 472 14.81 15.98 -5.27
CA ARG A 472 13.97 16.94 -4.54
C ARG A 472 13.27 16.22 -3.40
N CYS A 473 13.35 16.78 -2.19
CA CYS A 473 12.52 16.34 -1.07
C CYS A 473 11.06 16.66 -1.36
N GLN A 474 10.16 15.75 -1.04
CA GLN A 474 8.73 16.03 -1.01
C GLN A 474 8.38 16.62 0.35
N TRP A 475 7.78 17.81 0.34
CA TRP A 475 7.20 18.40 1.54
C TRP A 475 5.97 17.60 1.96
N ARG A 476 5.90 17.21 3.23
CA ARG A 476 4.60 16.91 3.87
C ARG A 476 4.02 18.22 4.36
N PRO A 477 2.77 18.56 4.03
CA PRO A 477 2.05 19.59 4.77
C PRO A 477 1.93 19.12 6.23
N SER A 478 2.24 20.01 7.16
CA SER A 478 2.10 19.85 8.61
C SER A 478 0.65 19.70 9.04
#